data_AF-A0A9E4YZW2-F1
#
_entry.id   AF-A0A9E4YZW2-F1
#
_cell.length_a   1.000
_cell.length_b   1.000
_cell.length_c   1.000
_cell.angle_alpha   90.00
_cell.angle_beta   90.00
_cell.angle_gamma   90.00
#
_symmetry.space_group_name_H-M   'P 1'
#
loop_
_entity.id
_entity.type
_entity.pdbx_description
1 polymer ?
#
loop_
_entity_poly.entity_id
_entity_poly.type
_entity_poly.pdbx_seq_one_letter_code
_entity_poly.pdbx_strand_id
1 'polypeptide(L)'
;MIRTRFSLLFISVATLLVILLVAAACAGGDNGGNDNPSIEGLPPEFQRLSEVWELLNREQIDGENLDPLVISDGAIRGMLTALGDPYAGFLDREQFSLENEDIRGFFGGIGAEVGIRDGVMTILAPMPDTPAEAAGVRPGDVILEVDGESIRGLSLLEVVRLIRGDKGTKVTLLLRHLSSAQPVLIEIERDIINLESVTLLMQVGRIGHLRLSGFTGTTNDDLVKALERFERSQGVGLVLDLRNNPGGLVSSVVDVTSQFIKDGLVLYQVDAKGNRRNWGVKSGGKALDIPMVVLVNEFSASASEVFTGAIIDNGRATVVGTTTFGKGSVTNLWPLDDGSGVNFTTARWFTPNGLLIEGEGITPDVLLEPAGDDDDDVYLDRAIEILKEQISRGG
;
A
#
# COMPACT_ATOMS: atom_id res chain seq x y z
N MET A 1 -30.08 -71.24 -51.89
CA MET A 1 -31.31 -70.74 -52.56
C MET A 1 -31.66 -69.41 -51.89
N ILE A 2 -31.75 -68.25 -52.51
CA ILE A 2 -31.78 -67.85 -53.92
C ILE A 2 -31.07 -66.48 -54.01
N ARG A 3 -30.22 -66.35 -55.02
CA ARG A 3 -29.67 -65.09 -55.53
C ARG A 3 -30.76 -64.39 -56.34
N THR A 4 -30.81 -63.07 -56.28
CA THR A 4 -31.36 -62.28 -57.40
C THR A 4 -30.43 -61.10 -57.66
N ARG A 5 -29.78 -61.16 -58.83
CA ARG A 5 -29.04 -60.10 -59.52
C ARG A 5 -30.02 -59.32 -60.41
N PHE A 6 -29.72 -58.07 -60.74
CA PHE A 6 -29.77 -57.45 -62.10
C PHE A 6 -29.23 -56.00 -61.96
N SER A 7 -27.99 -55.65 -62.36
CA SER A 7 -27.45 -55.26 -63.69
C SER A 7 -27.58 -53.75 -63.99
N LEU A 8 -26.46 -52.98 -63.99
CA LEU A 8 -25.74 -52.33 -65.13
C LEU A 8 -26.49 -51.09 -65.72
N LEU A 9 -25.94 -49.88 -66.00
CA LEU A 9 -24.70 -49.49 -66.70
C LEU A 9 -24.54 -47.92 -66.73
N PHE A 10 -23.30 -47.42 -66.95
CA PHE A 10 -22.77 -46.09 -67.40
C PHE A 10 -21.67 -45.61 -66.42
N ILE A 11 -20.34 -45.76 -66.60
CA ILE A 11 -19.34 -45.47 -67.67
C ILE A 11 -19.15 -43.98 -68.01
N SER A 12 -18.15 -43.33 -67.40
CA SER A 12 -16.93 -42.72 -68.02
C SER A 12 -16.09 -42.10 -66.88
N VAL A 13 -14.88 -42.54 -66.49
CA VAL A 13 -13.54 -42.60 -67.11
C VAL A 13 -12.99 -41.25 -67.60
N ALA A 14 -11.99 -40.75 -66.87
CA ALA A 14 -10.76 -40.01 -67.28
C ALA A 14 -10.46 -38.88 -66.27
N THR A 15 -9.69 -39.07 -65.19
CA THR A 15 -8.20 -39.06 -65.12
C THR A 15 -7.44 -38.22 -66.17
N LEU A 16 -6.84 -37.15 -65.64
CA LEU A 16 -5.44 -36.71 -65.79
C LEU A 16 -5.04 -35.70 -66.90
N LEU A 17 -4.45 -34.60 -66.38
CA LEU A 17 -3.29 -33.84 -66.87
C LEU A 17 -3.47 -32.83 -68.02
N VAL A 18 -3.40 -31.53 -67.71
CA VAL A 18 -2.52 -30.57 -68.42
C VAL A 18 -1.99 -29.53 -67.43
N ILE A 19 -0.68 -29.32 -67.53
CA ILE A 19 0.22 -28.45 -66.78
C ILE A 19 0.40 -27.12 -67.55
N LEU A 20 0.44 -26.01 -66.79
CA LEU A 20 1.02 -24.67 -67.06
C LEU A 20 0.51 -23.73 -68.18
N LEU A 21 0.39 -22.48 -67.74
CA LEU A 21 0.74 -21.20 -68.39
C LEU A 21 -0.14 -20.63 -69.51
N VAL A 22 -1.04 -19.73 -69.09
CA VAL A 22 -1.01 -18.37 -69.65
C VAL A 22 -0.96 -17.39 -68.47
N ALA A 23 0.24 -16.86 -68.23
CA ALA A 23 0.41 -15.60 -67.53
C ALA A 23 0.12 -14.47 -68.53
N ALA A 24 -0.77 -13.55 -68.18
CA ALA A 24 -0.54 -12.10 -68.22
C ALA A 24 -1.84 -11.30 -68.15
N ALA A 25 -1.78 -10.25 -67.34
CA ALA A 25 -2.59 -9.02 -67.38
C ALA A 25 -4.02 -9.08 -66.84
N CYS A 26 -4.14 -8.86 -65.53
CA CYS A 26 -4.48 -7.51 -65.06
C CYS A 26 -3.74 -7.23 -63.75
N ALA A 27 -2.90 -6.22 -63.81
CA ALA A 27 -2.28 -5.60 -62.66
C ALA A 27 -3.39 -4.99 -61.78
N GLY A 28 -3.66 -5.64 -60.66
CA GLY A 28 -4.24 -5.03 -59.48
C GLY A 28 -3.20 -5.16 -58.39
N GLY A 29 -2.19 -4.29 -58.41
CA GLY A 29 -1.33 -4.10 -57.26
C GLY A 29 -2.19 -3.49 -56.16
N ASP A 30 -2.64 -4.33 -55.24
CA ASP A 30 -2.93 -3.88 -53.89
C ASP A 30 -1.80 -4.44 -53.04
N ASN A 31 -0.81 -3.57 -52.77
CA ASN A 31 0.07 -3.73 -51.63
C ASN A 31 -0.84 -3.66 -50.41
N GLY A 32 -1.41 -4.80 -50.02
CA GLY A 32 -1.86 -5.01 -48.66
C GLY A 32 -0.61 -4.95 -47.79
N GLY A 33 -0.18 -3.73 -47.47
CA GLY A 33 0.70 -3.49 -46.36
C GLY A 33 0.06 -4.19 -45.18
N ASN A 34 0.74 -5.22 -44.66
CA ASN A 34 0.57 -5.56 -43.26
C ASN A 34 1.08 -4.34 -42.49
N ASP A 35 0.25 -3.30 -42.41
CA ASP A 35 0.28 -2.33 -41.34
C ASP A 35 -0.16 -3.10 -40.10
N ASN A 36 0.71 -4.01 -39.64
CA ASN A 36 0.58 -4.58 -38.32
C ASN A 36 0.73 -3.36 -37.40
N PRO A 37 -0.31 -2.95 -36.65
CA PRO A 37 -0.22 -1.76 -35.84
C PRO A 37 0.79 -2.05 -34.73
N SER A 38 2.06 -1.73 -34.98
CA SER A 38 3.09 -1.77 -33.97
C SER A 38 2.67 -0.77 -32.90
N ILE A 39 2.42 -1.26 -31.69
CA ILE A 39 2.18 -0.37 -30.56
C ILE A 39 3.46 0.42 -30.34
N GLU A 40 3.42 1.72 -30.63
CA GLU A 40 4.59 2.59 -30.57
C GLU A 40 5.21 2.54 -29.18
N GLY A 41 6.53 2.35 -29.12
CA GLY A 41 7.28 2.27 -27.85
C GLY A 41 7.33 0.90 -27.17
N LEU A 42 6.65 -0.13 -27.68
CA LEU A 42 6.73 -1.49 -27.14
C LEU A 42 7.53 -2.46 -28.03
N PRO A 43 8.19 -3.48 -27.45
CA PRO A 43 8.80 -4.59 -28.20
C PRO A 43 7.79 -5.36 -29.08
N PRO A 44 8.23 -6.03 -30.17
CA PRO A 44 7.35 -6.79 -31.06
C PRO A 44 6.51 -7.85 -30.35
N GLU A 45 7.00 -8.42 -29.26
CA GLU A 45 6.30 -9.42 -28.44
C GLU A 45 5.01 -8.89 -27.81
N PHE A 46 4.80 -7.57 -27.74
CA PHE A 46 3.55 -7.00 -27.24
C PHE A 46 2.45 -6.93 -28.31
N GLN A 47 2.75 -7.13 -29.59
CA GLN A 47 1.74 -7.12 -30.68
C GLN A 47 0.65 -8.19 -30.48
N ARG A 48 1.04 -9.35 -29.94
CA ARG A 48 0.12 -10.44 -29.58
C ARG A 48 -0.94 -10.05 -28.54
N LEU A 49 -0.76 -8.96 -27.78
CA LEU A 49 -1.85 -8.44 -26.92
C LEU A 49 -3.01 -7.91 -27.77
N SER A 50 -2.72 -7.18 -28.84
CA SER A 50 -3.74 -6.71 -29.80
C SER A 50 -4.40 -7.87 -30.52
N GLU A 51 -3.62 -8.86 -30.98
CA GLU A 51 -4.15 -10.06 -31.63
C GLU A 51 -5.11 -10.83 -30.71
N VAL A 52 -4.74 -10.99 -29.43
CA VAL A 52 -5.58 -11.65 -28.42
C VAL A 52 -6.85 -10.83 -28.14
N TRP A 53 -6.76 -9.50 -28.02
CA TRP A 53 -7.92 -8.64 -27.85
C TRP A 53 -8.91 -8.77 -29.01
N GLU A 54 -8.43 -8.74 -30.26
CA GLU A 54 -9.28 -8.93 -31.44
C GLU A 54 -9.95 -10.30 -31.47
N LEU A 55 -9.22 -11.36 -31.10
CA LEU A 55 -9.77 -12.70 -30.99
C LEU A 55 -10.84 -12.80 -29.90
N LEU A 56 -10.61 -12.19 -28.73
CA LEU A 56 -11.60 -12.15 -27.65
C LEU A 56 -12.87 -11.42 -28.08
N ASN A 57 -12.73 -10.23 -28.68
CA ASN A 57 -13.86 -9.45 -29.14
C ASN A 57 -14.66 -10.14 -30.26
N ARG A 58 -14.01 -10.95 -31.11
CA ARG A 58 -14.65 -11.65 -32.23
C ARG A 58 -15.23 -13.01 -31.88
N GLU A 59 -14.55 -13.80 -31.05
CA GLU A 59 -14.82 -15.23 -30.86
C GLU A 59 -15.32 -15.60 -29.47
N GLN A 60 -15.09 -14.76 -28.44
CA GLN A 60 -15.58 -15.06 -27.09
C GLN A 60 -17.11 -14.91 -27.07
N ILE A 61 -17.79 -15.81 -26.35
CA ILE A 61 -19.26 -15.96 -26.34
C ILE A 61 -20.01 -14.64 -26.06
N ASP A 62 -19.41 -13.75 -25.26
CA ASP A 62 -19.92 -12.44 -24.85
C ASP A 62 -18.92 -11.32 -25.23
N GLY A 63 -18.13 -11.49 -26.29
CA GLY A 63 -16.99 -10.64 -26.63
C GLY A 63 -17.35 -9.15 -26.82
N GLU A 64 -18.56 -8.90 -27.28
CA GLU A 64 -19.17 -7.57 -27.44
C GLU A 64 -19.42 -6.81 -26.12
N ASN A 65 -19.43 -7.52 -24.99
CA ASN A 65 -19.63 -6.97 -23.64
C ASN A 65 -18.33 -6.85 -22.84
N LEU A 66 -17.18 -7.11 -23.46
CA LEU A 66 -15.88 -6.98 -22.78
C LEU A 66 -15.62 -5.51 -22.42
N ASP A 67 -15.26 -5.28 -21.15
CA ASP A 67 -14.76 -3.99 -20.70
C ASP A 67 -13.25 -3.90 -21.00
N PRO A 68 -12.82 -3.01 -21.92
CA PRO A 68 -11.40 -2.85 -22.25
C PRO A 68 -10.54 -2.51 -21.03
N LEU A 69 -11.07 -1.76 -20.06
CA LEU A 69 -10.33 -1.34 -18.86
C LEU A 69 -10.02 -2.54 -17.96
N VAL A 70 -11.02 -3.40 -17.72
CA VAL A 70 -10.84 -4.62 -16.92
C VAL A 70 -9.79 -5.54 -17.56
N ILE A 71 -9.83 -5.68 -18.89
CA ILE A 71 -8.87 -6.51 -19.61
C ILE A 71 -7.47 -5.89 -19.62
N SER A 72 -7.34 -4.57 -19.80
CA SER A 72 -6.05 -3.89 -19.73
C SER A 72 -5.43 -3.98 -18.34
N ASP A 73 -6.21 -3.78 -17.29
CA ASP A 73 -5.77 -3.89 -15.90
C ASP A 73 -5.29 -5.31 -15.60
N GLY A 74 -6.02 -6.32 -16.07
CA GLY A 74 -5.62 -7.72 -15.98
C GLY A 74 -4.29 -8.01 -16.68
N ALA A 75 -4.08 -7.42 -17.87
CA ALA A 75 -2.82 -7.56 -18.61
C ALA A 75 -1.64 -6.91 -17.87
N ILE A 76 -1.83 -5.71 -17.31
CA ILE A 76 -0.81 -5.01 -16.52
C ILE A 76 -0.47 -5.79 -15.25
N ARG A 77 -1.49 -6.27 -14.51
CA ARG A 77 -1.29 -7.14 -13.34
C ARG A 77 -0.51 -8.41 -13.69
N GLY A 78 -0.79 -9.02 -14.84
CA GLY A 78 -0.06 -10.18 -15.35
C GLY A 78 1.41 -9.86 -15.67
N MET A 79 1.69 -8.70 -16.26
CA MET A 79 3.05 -8.22 -16.53
C MET A 79 3.85 -8.01 -15.25
N LEU A 80 3.26 -7.39 -14.23
CA LEU A 80 3.91 -7.17 -12.93
C LEU A 80 4.13 -8.50 -12.19
N THR A 81 3.18 -9.43 -12.25
CA THR A 81 3.35 -10.78 -11.68
C THR A 81 4.52 -11.52 -12.34
N ALA A 82 4.69 -11.38 -13.66
CA ALA A 82 5.79 -12.00 -14.41
C ALA A 82 7.17 -11.45 -14.03
N LEU A 83 7.26 -10.26 -13.42
CA LEU A 83 8.51 -9.70 -12.89
C LEU A 83 9.06 -10.54 -11.72
N GLY A 84 8.20 -11.26 -11.00
CA GLY A 84 8.59 -12.02 -9.81
C GLY A 84 8.97 -11.14 -8.61
N ASP A 85 8.67 -9.84 -8.67
CA ASP A 85 8.83 -8.92 -7.56
C ASP A 85 7.59 -9.00 -6.65
N PRO A 86 7.71 -9.49 -5.41
CA PRO A 86 6.57 -9.65 -4.49
C PRO A 86 5.96 -8.30 -4.05
N TYR A 87 6.65 -7.18 -4.30
CA TYR A 87 6.16 -5.85 -3.95
C TYR A 87 5.60 -5.08 -5.16
N ALA A 88 5.64 -5.68 -6.36
CA ALA A 88 5.11 -5.06 -7.55
C ALA A 88 3.60 -5.21 -7.63
N GLY A 89 2.90 -4.13 -8.00
CA GLY A 89 1.45 -4.08 -7.98
C GLY A 89 0.90 -2.99 -8.88
N PHE A 90 -0.31 -3.22 -9.34
CA PHE A 90 -1.13 -2.23 -10.05
C PHE A 90 -2.29 -1.85 -9.14
N LEU A 91 -2.50 -0.55 -9.02
CA LEU A 91 -3.63 0.05 -8.35
C LEU A 91 -4.47 0.69 -9.44
N ASP A 92 -5.75 0.31 -9.52
CA ASP A 92 -6.70 1.08 -10.32
C ASP A 92 -6.83 2.51 -9.77
N ARG A 93 -7.58 3.37 -10.45
CA ARG A 93 -7.75 4.77 -10.05
C ARG A 93 -8.23 4.94 -8.60
N GLU A 94 -9.09 4.04 -8.14
CA GLU A 94 -9.72 4.14 -6.82
C GLU A 94 -8.73 3.73 -5.75
N GLN A 95 -8.09 2.58 -5.94
CA GLN A 95 -7.02 2.08 -5.10
C GLN A 95 -5.86 3.07 -5.00
N PHE A 96 -5.47 3.67 -6.13
CA PHE A 96 -4.38 4.63 -6.20
C PHE A 96 -4.70 5.91 -5.41
N SER A 97 -5.92 6.44 -5.55
CA SER A 97 -6.34 7.65 -4.83
C SER A 97 -6.30 7.44 -3.32
N LEU A 98 -6.86 6.33 -2.83
CA LEU A 98 -6.89 5.99 -1.40
C LEU A 98 -5.47 5.82 -0.84
N GLU A 99 -4.64 5.04 -1.51
CA GLU A 99 -3.25 4.80 -1.11
C GLU A 99 -2.46 6.13 -1.03
N ASN A 100 -2.64 7.00 -2.02
CA ASN A 100 -1.95 8.29 -2.06
C ASN A 100 -2.41 9.25 -0.96
N GLU A 101 -3.69 9.23 -0.56
CA GLU A 101 -4.18 9.98 0.61
C GLU A 101 -3.60 9.44 1.93
N ASP A 102 -3.61 8.12 2.11
CA ASP A 102 -3.09 7.48 3.31
C ASP A 102 -1.58 7.75 3.48
N ILE A 103 -0.82 7.71 2.37
CA ILE A 103 0.60 8.10 2.33
C ILE A 103 0.82 9.56 2.74
N ARG A 104 -0.08 10.48 2.34
CA ARG A 104 -0.01 11.88 2.76
C ARG A 104 -0.28 12.04 4.25
N GLY A 105 -0.96 11.09 4.87
CA GLY A 105 -1.33 11.12 6.29
C GLY A 105 -2.64 11.88 6.57
N PHE A 106 -3.41 12.18 5.52
CA PHE A 106 -4.74 12.78 5.66
C PHE A 106 -5.60 12.48 4.43
N PHE A 107 -6.92 12.44 4.64
CA PHE A 107 -7.90 12.17 3.58
C PHE A 107 -9.14 13.05 3.74
N GLY A 108 -9.90 13.23 2.66
CA GLY A 108 -11.21 13.89 2.71
C GLY A 108 -12.32 12.90 3.06
N GLY A 109 -13.11 13.17 4.09
CA GLY A 109 -14.19 12.27 4.50
C GLY A 109 -14.90 12.72 5.77
N ILE A 110 -15.54 11.76 6.45
CA ILE A 110 -16.35 12.04 7.64
C ILE A 110 -15.63 11.76 8.96
N GLY A 111 -14.50 11.03 8.94
CA GLY A 111 -13.76 10.65 10.15
C GLY A 111 -14.42 9.51 10.92
N ALA A 112 -14.61 8.36 10.28
CA ALA A 112 -15.11 7.16 10.95
C ALA A 112 -14.39 5.92 10.44
N GLU A 113 -14.15 4.97 11.35
CA GLU A 113 -13.66 3.65 11.02
C GLU A 113 -14.82 2.78 10.57
N VAL A 114 -14.72 2.24 9.36
CA VAL A 114 -15.72 1.36 8.75
C VAL A 114 -15.12 -0.04 8.63
N GLY A 115 -15.91 -1.05 8.98
CA GLY A 115 -15.49 -2.45 8.86
C GLY A 115 -16.67 -3.38 8.64
N ILE A 116 -16.35 -4.65 8.42
CA ILE A 116 -17.35 -5.70 8.32
C ILE A 116 -17.39 -6.43 9.66
N ARG A 117 -18.55 -6.41 10.32
CA ARG A 117 -18.82 -7.17 11.55
C ARG A 117 -19.99 -8.10 11.32
N ASP A 118 -19.81 -9.38 11.61
CA ASP A 118 -20.82 -10.43 11.41
C ASP A 118 -21.40 -10.44 9.98
N GLY A 119 -20.56 -10.12 8.98
CA GLY A 119 -20.94 -10.03 7.57
C GLY A 119 -21.67 -8.74 7.15
N VAL A 120 -21.74 -7.74 8.03
CA VAL A 120 -22.49 -6.49 7.81
C VAL A 120 -21.57 -5.27 7.87
N MET A 121 -21.75 -4.33 6.94
CA MET A 121 -21.02 -3.06 6.91
C MET A 121 -21.40 -2.20 8.12
N THR A 122 -20.41 -1.88 8.94
CA THR A 122 -20.61 -1.32 10.28
C THR A 122 -19.59 -0.22 10.56
N ILE A 123 -20.04 0.85 11.21
CA ILE A 123 -19.15 1.83 11.83
C ILE A 123 -18.52 1.19 13.06
N LEU A 124 -17.21 0.97 13.05
CA LEU A 124 -16.49 0.45 14.20
C LEU A 124 -16.43 1.52 15.30
N ALA A 125 -15.98 2.72 14.94
CA ALA A 125 -15.99 3.89 15.79
C ALA A 125 -15.93 5.18 14.95
N PRO A 126 -16.66 6.24 15.32
CA PRO A 126 -16.33 7.59 14.84
C PRO A 126 -15.02 8.04 15.49
N MET A 127 -14.22 8.80 14.74
CA MET A 127 -12.99 9.39 15.27
C MET A 127 -13.34 10.62 16.13
N PRO A 128 -12.64 10.88 17.24
CA PRO A 128 -12.87 12.05 18.07
C PRO A 128 -12.70 13.36 17.31
N ASP A 129 -13.53 14.35 17.63
CA ASP A 129 -13.49 15.71 17.06
C ASP A 129 -13.67 15.75 15.52
N THR A 130 -14.37 14.77 14.94
CA THR A 130 -14.62 14.67 13.49
C THR A 130 -16.09 14.89 13.11
N PRO A 131 -16.40 15.17 11.82
CA PRO A 131 -17.77 15.37 11.37
C PRO A 131 -18.72 14.20 11.70
N ALA A 132 -18.26 12.95 11.64
CA ALA A 132 -19.07 11.78 11.96
C ALA A 132 -19.50 11.76 13.42
N GLU A 133 -18.56 12.02 14.35
CA GLU A 133 -18.87 12.12 15.77
C GLU A 133 -19.87 13.27 16.03
N ALA A 134 -19.59 14.45 15.47
CA ALA A 134 -20.43 15.63 15.63
C ALA A 134 -21.86 15.44 15.07
N ALA A 135 -22.00 14.66 13.99
CA ALA A 135 -23.28 14.32 13.37
C ALA A 135 -24.06 13.23 14.14
N GLY A 136 -23.47 12.65 15.20
CA GLY A 136 -24.11 11.67 16.06
C GLY A 136 -24.04 10.22 15.55
N VAL A 137 -23.10 9.92 14.66
CA VAL A 137 -22.73 8.55 14.27
C VAL A 137 -22.17 7.82 15.50
N ARG A 138 -22.48 6.53 15.66
CA ARG A 138 -22.14 5.76 16.85
C ARG A 138 -21.39 4.47 16.52
N PRO A 139 -20.53 3.99 17.43
CA PRO A 139 -19.99 2.64 17.35
C PRO A 139 -21.09 1.59 17.18
N GLY A 140 -20.91 0.69 16.21
CA GLY A 140 -21.83 -0.38 15.88
C GLY A 140 -22.97 0.02 14.94
N ASP A 141 -23.04 1.27 14.47
CA ASP A 141 -24.05 1.67 13.49
C ASP A 141 -23.89 0.87 12.19
N VAL A 142 -24.98 0.26 11.74
CA VAL A 142 -25.00 -0.46 10.46
C VAL A 142 -25.30 0.51 9.34
N ILE A 143 -24.43 0.54 8.33
CA ILE A 143 -24.62 1.35 7.13
C ILE A 143 -25.58 0.61 6.19
N LEU A 144 -26.64 1.28 5.74
CA LEU A 144 -27.64 0.68 4.85
C LEU A 144 -27.59 1.29 3.44
N GLU A 145 -27.43 2.61 3.37
CA GLU A 145 -27.37 3.38 2.12
C GLU A 145 -26.38 4.54 2.26
N VAL A 146 -25.78 4.93 1.14
CA VAL A 146 -24.95 6.13 0.99
C VAL A 146 -25.53 6.96 -0.16
N ASP A 147 -25.85 8.23 0.10
CA ASP A 147 -26.49 9.16 -0.83
C ASP A 147 -27.78 8.61 -1.49
N GLY A 148 -28.52 7.78 -0.74
CA GLY A 148 -29.78 7.15 -1.19
C GLY A 148 -29.59 5.89 -2.03
N GLU A 149 -28.35 5.45 -2.25
CA GLU A 149 -28.04 4.20 -2.94
C GLU A 149 -27.75 3.07 -1.95
N SER A 150 -28.33 1.89 -2.19
CA SER A 150 -28.09 0.72 -1.35
C SER A 150 -26.66 0.22 -1.51
N ILE A 151 -25.97 -0.01 -0.38
CA ILE A 151 -24.61 -0.55 -0.38
C ILE A 151 -24.57 -2.09 -0.42
N ARG A 152 -25.71 -2.75 -0.64
CA ARG A 152 -25.76 -4.21 -0.62
C ARG A 152 -24.98 -4.78 -1.81
N GLY A 153 -24.03 -5.67 -1.50
CA GLY A 153 -23.19 -6.32 -2.51
C GLY A 153 -21.92 -5.54 -2.84
N LEU A 154 -21.78 -4.30 -2.33
CA LEU A 154 -20.55 -3.55 -2.42
C LEU A 154 -19.51 -4.10 -1.41
N SER A 155 -18.26 -4.08 -1.82
CA SER A 155 -17.11 -4.32 -0.96
C SER A 155 -16.88 -3.18 0.03
N LEU A 156 -16.06 -3.42 1.06
CA LEU A 156 -15.65 -2.39 2.01
C LEU A 156 -15.01 -1.19 1.30
N LEU A 157 -14.13 -1.44 0.34
CA LEU A 157 -13.43 -0.41 -0.41
C LEU A 157 -14.40 0.51 -1.17
N GLU A 158 -15.36 -0.09 -1.88
CA GLU A 158 -16.38 0.66 -2.63
C GLU A 158 -17.23 1.54 -1.70
N VAL A 159 -17.63 1.02 -0.52
CA VAL A 159 -18.39 1.82 0.46
C VAL A 159 -17.54 2.95 1.03
N VAL A 160 -16.29 2.69 1.40
CA VAL A 160 -15.37 3.73 1.90
C VAL A 160 -15.19 4.83 0.86
N ARG A 161 -15.09 4.49 -0.43
CA ARG A 161 -15.01 5.46 -1.53
C ARG A 161 -16.24 6.36 -1.61
N LEU A 162 -17.44 5.80 -1.48
CA LEU A 162 -18.67 6.60 -1.48
C LEU A 162 -18.72 7.59 -0.30
N ILE A 163 -18.17 7.18 0.84
CA ILE A 163 -18.14 8.00 2.06
C ILE A 163 -17.06 9.08 1.99
N ARG A 164 -15.87 8.78 1.42
CA ARG A 164 -14.81 9.76 1.18
C ARG A 164 -15.20 10.78 0.10
N GLY A 165 -14.49 11.90 0.07
CA GLY A 165 -14.72 12.98 -0.89
C GLY A 165 -14.18 14.31 -0.41
N ASP A 166 -14.24 15.31 -1.30
CA ASP A 166 -13.62 16.62 -1.05
C ASP A 166 -14.25 17.36 0.14
N LYS A 167 -13.40 18.11 0.86
CA LYS A 167 -13.81 18.98 1.96
C LYS A 167 -14.95 19.92 1.56
N GLY A 168 -15.96 20.05 2.42
CA GLY A 168 -17.12 20.91 2.23
C GLY A 168 -18.21 20.30 1.36
N THR A 169 -17.98 19.15 0.72
CA THR A 169 -19.05 18.36 0.12
C THR A 169 -19.83 17.61 1.22
N LYS A 170 -21.04 17.15 0.90
CA LYS A 170 -21.87 16.41 1.86
C LYS A 170 -22.06 14.97 1.42
N VAL A 171 -22.26 14.10 2.40
CA VAL A 171 -22.69 12.71 2.23
C VAL A 171 -23.85 12.43 3.15
N THR A 172 -24.83 11.69 2.65
CA THR A 172 -25.98 11.26 3.44
C THR A 172 -25.89 9.77 3.71
N LEU A 173 -25.90 9.38 4.99
CA LEU A 173 -25.88 7.98 5.40
C LEU A 173 -27.24 7.58 5.97
N LEU A 174 -27.80 6.47 5.45
CA LEU A 174 -28.88 5.78 6.14
C LEU A 174 -28.27 4.76 7.09
N LEU A 175 -28.35 5.05 8.39
CA LEU A 175 -27.76 4.25 9.46
C LEU A 175 -28.82 3.55 10.28
N ARG A 176 -28.49 2.39 10.83
CA ARG A 176 -29.30 1.74 11.88
C ARG A 176 -28.45 1.55 13.12
N HIS A 177 -28.79 2.30 14.17
CA HIS A 177 -28.21 2.11 15.49
C HIS A 177 -28.50 0.71 16.03
N LEU A 178 -27.55 0.10 16.74
CA LEU A 178 -27.69 -1.25 17.32
C LEU A 178 -28.96 -1.42 18.17
N SER A 179 -29.36 -0.37 18.89
CA SER A 179 -30.50 -0.38 19.80
C SER A 179 -31.82 0.09 19.17
N SER A 180 -31.85 0.37 17.86
CA SER A 180 -33.02 0.90 17.16
C SER A 180 -33.45 -0.01 16.01
N ALA A 181 -34.75 -0.31 15.95
CA ALA A 181 -35.32 -0.99 14.78
C ALA A 181 -35.49 -0.05 13.58
N GLN A 182 -35.61 1.26 13.81
CA GLN A 182 -35.82 2.25 12.76
C GLN A 182 -34.48 2.86 12.33
N PRO A 183 -34.18 2.87 11.01
CA PRO A 183 -33.06 3.61 10.47
C PRO A 183 -33.19 5.12 10.69
N VAL A 184 -32.06 5.81 10.73
CA VAL A 184 -31.93 7.27 10.78
C VAL A 184 -31.12 7.73 9.58
N LEU A 185 -31.57 8.82 8.96
CA LEU A 185 -30.85 9.47 7.87
C LEU A 185 -30.01 10.61 8.46
N ILE A 186 -28.69 10.58 8.24
CA ILE A 186 -27.75 11.58 8.76
C ILE A 186 -26.99 12.19 7.58
N GLU A 187 -27.09 13.50 7.41
CA GLU A 187 -26.28 14.27 6.47
C GLU A 187 -25.03 14.77 7.19
N ILE A 188 -23.85 14.53 6.59
CA ILE A 188 -22.54 14.85 7.16
C ILE A 188 -21.75 15.66 6.13
N GLU A 189 -21.22 16.81 6.54
CA GLU A 189 -20.27 17.58 5.73
C GLU A 189 -18.87 16.99 5.87
N ARG A 190 -18.23 16.67 4.75
CA ARG A 190 -16.87 16.10 4.72
C ARG A 190 -15.85 17.16 5.12
N ASP A 191 -14.83 16.75 5.86
CA ASP A 191 -13.66 17.57 6.18
C ASP A 191 -12.37 16.80 5.89
N ILE A 192 -11.23 17.47 6.07
CA ILE A 192 -9.92 16.82 6.07
C ILE A 192 -9.71 16.12 7.40
N ILE A 193 -9.56 14.81 7.34
CA ILE A 193 -9.31 13.93 8.48
C ILE A 193 -7.82 13.60 8.50
N ASN A 194 -7.17 13.91 9.62
CA ASN A 194 -5.76 13.57 9.82
C ASN A 194 -5.65 12.15 10.35
N LEU A 195 -4.77 11.34 9.74
CA LEU A 195 -4.40 10.04 10.27
C LEU A 195 -3.37 10.25 11.38
N GLU A 196 -3.74 9.91 12.61
CA GLU A 196 -2.82 10.00 13.75
C GLU A 196 -1.74 8.93 13.61
N SER A 197 -0.52 9.36 13.27
CA SER A 197 0.64 8.48 13.13
C SER A 197 1.52 8.44 14.37
N VAL A 198 1.27 9.34 15.34
CA VAL A 198 2.09 9.51 16.55
C VAL A 198 1.22 9.65 17.79
N THR A 199 1.33 8.71 18.71
CA THR A 199 0.67 8.78 20.02
C THR A 199 1.71 8.87 21.13
N LEU A 200 1.47 9.72 22.13
CA LEU A 200 2.32 9.86 23.31
C LEU A 200 1.52 9.60 24.59
N LEU A 201 1.94 8.60 25.36
CA LEU A 201 1.42 8.30 26.68
C LEU A 201 2.51 8.53 27.73
N MET A 202 2.19 9.31 28.77
CA MET A 202 3.13 9.54 29.87
C MET A 202 3.01 8.43 30.91
N GLN A 203 4.09 7.68 31.09
CA GLN A 203 4.23 6.61 32.06
C GLN A 203 4.68 7.15 33.44
N VAL A 204 4.50 6.32 34.47
CA VAL A 204 4.99 6.62 35.82
C VAL A 204 6.49 6.90 35.79
N GLY A 205 6.92 7.97 36.47
CA GLY A 205 8.32 8.40 36.48
C GLY A 205 8.71 9.39 35.38
N ARG A 206 7.73 9.97 34.66
CA ARG A 206 7.93 10.95 33.58
C ARG A 206 8.63 10.37 32.35
N ILE A 207 8.40 9.09 32.08
CA ILE A 207 8.85 8.45 30.84
C ILE A 207 7.74 8.58 29.81
N GLY A 208 8.07 8.99 28.60
CA GLY A 208 7.11 9.05 27.50
C GLY A 208 7.16 7.76 26.69
N HIS A 209 6.04 7.07 26.57
CA HIS A 209 5.85 6.01 25.58
C HIS A 209 5.30 6.66 24.31
N LEU A 210 6.14 6.70 23.28
CA LEU A 210 5.89 7.36 22.03
C LEU A 210 5.75 6.30 20.94
N ARG A 211 4.53 6.03 20.50
CA ARG A 211 4.25 5.05 19.45
C ARG A 211 4.17 5.73 18.08
N LEU A 212 4.90 5.20 17.11
CA LEU A 212 4.76 5.57 15.69
C LEU A 212 4.09 4.42 14.95
N SER A 213 2.91 4.64 14.38
CA SER A 213 2.16 3.61 13.64
C SER A 213 2.52 3.55 12.15
N GLY A 214 3.14 4.61 11.61
CA GLY A 214 3.58 4.69 10.23
C GLY A 214 4.44 5.93 9.98
N PHE A 215 5.03 6.01 8.78
CA PHE A 215 5.82 7.16 8.32
C PHE A 215 5.09 7.84 7.14
N THR A 216 4.09 8.65 7.45
CA THR A 216 3.28 9.41 6.47
C THR A 216 3.85 10.81 6.27
N GLY A 217 3.22 11.59 5.39
CA GLY A 217 3.57 12.99 5.16
C GLY A 217 3.43 13.89 6.39
N THR A 218 2.63 13.52 7.38
CA THR A 218 2.36 14.32 8.60
C THR A 218 3.14 13.85 9.84
N THR A 219 3.76 12.66 9.81
CA THR A 219 4.36 12.03 11.00
C THR A 219 5.41 12.89 11.70
N ASN A 220 6.28 13.58 10.96
CA ASN A 220 7.29 14.43 11.60
C ASN A 220 6.66 15.62 12.35
N ASP A 221 5.61 16.22 11.81
CA ASP A 221 4.93 17.35 12.46
C ASP A 221 4.22 16.88 13.73
N ASP A 222 3.58 15.71 13.68
CA ASP A 222 2.91 15.11 14.84
C ASP A 222 3.92 14.67 15.90
N LEU A 223 5.08 14.17 15.49
CA LEU A 223 6.21 13.87 16.36
C LEU A 223 6.71 15.13 17.07
N VAL A 224 6.93 16.22 16.33
CA VAL A 224 7.38 17.49 16.91
C VAL A 224 6.39 17.98 17.97
N LYS A 225 5.08 17.95 17.68
CA LYS A 225 4.03 18.29 18.66
C LYS A 225 4.07 17.37 19.89
N ALA A 226 4.28 16.06 19.68
CA ALA A 226 4.39 15.10 20.77
C ALA A 226 5.61 15.38 21.66
N LEU A 227 6.78 15.66 21.07
CA LEU A 227 8.00 16.03 21.79
C LEU A 227 7.81 17.32 22.60
N GLU A 228 7.08 18.31 22.08
CA GLU A 228 6.74 19.53 22.82
C GLU A 228 5.77 19.28 24.00
N ARG A 229 4.84 18.32 23.87
CA ARG A 229 4.01 17.88 25.01
C ARG A 229 4.84 17.13 26.05
N PHE A 230 5.77 16.29 25.61
CA PHE A 230 6.68 15.56 26.47
C PHE A 230 7.57 16.51 27.29
N GLU A 231 8.16 17.51 26.64
CA GLU A 231 9.00 18.52 27.28
C GLU A 231 8.21 19.34 28.32
N ARG A 232 7.01 19.83 27.98
CA ARG A 232 6.13 20.52 28.93
C ARG A 232 5.73 19.67 30.13
N SER A 233 5.70 18.35 29.96
CA SER A 233 5.44 17.38 31.02
C SER A 233 6.69 17.05 31.86
N GLN A 234 7.81 17.72 31.60
CA GLN A 234 9.11 17.49 32.23
C GLN A 234 9.58 16.03 32.08
N GLY A 235 9.33 15.46 30.91
CA GLY A 235 9.74 14.11 30.57
C GLY A 235 11.26 13.90 30.70
N VAL A 236 11.67 12.73 31.19
CA VAL A 236 13.09 12.42 31.48
C VAL A 236 13.69 11.38 30.54
N GLY A 237 12.86 10.66 29.79
CA GLY A 237 13.29 9.74 28.75
C GLY A 237 12.12 9.22 27.92
N LEU A 238 12.43 8.64 26.76
CA LEU A 238 11.46 8.15 25.79
C LEU A 238 11.63 6.65 25.53
N VAL A 239 10.52 5.92 25.52
CA VAL A 239 10.44 4.63 24.82
C VAL A 239 9.75 4.90 23.49
N LEU A 240 10.48 4.78 22.39
CA LEU A 240 9.96 4.95 21.04
C LEU A 240 9.56 3.58 20.50
N ASP A 241 8.27 3.40 20.21
CA ASP A 241 7.68 2.12 19.86
C ASP A 241 7.34 2.03 18.37
N LEU A 242 8.05 1.16 17.66
CA LEU A 242 7.87 0.84 16.23
C LEU A 242 7.27 -0.54 16.02
N ARG A 243 6.82 -1.23 17.07
CA ARG A 243 6.17 -2.54 16.91
C ARG A 243 4.95 -2.40 16.01
N ASN A 244 4.82 -3.32 15.06
CA ASN A 244 3.74 -3.35 14.07
C ASN A 244 3.69 -2.12 13.14
N ASN A 245 4.77 -1.37 13.02
CA ASN A 245 4.87 -0.26 12.08
C ASN A 245 5.41 -0.75 10.72
N PRO A 246 4.58 -0.77 9.66
CA PRO A 246 4.95 -1.31 8.35
C PRO A 246 5.89 -0.39 7.54
N GLY A 247 6.25 0.76 8.09
CA GLY A 247 7.12 1.75 7.48
C GLY A 247 6.34 2.90 6.84
N GLY A 248 6.76 3.32 5.66
CA GLY A 248 6.18 4.45 4.95
C GLY A 248 7.22 5.21 4.11
N LEU A 249 7.06 6.53 4.03
CA LEU A 249 7.84 7.40 3.16
C LEU A 249 9.30 7.54 3.63
N VAL A 250 10.24 7.43 2.67
CA VAL A 250 11.68 7.69 2.89
C VAL A 250 11.92 9.11 3.41
N SER A 251 11.19 10.10 2.88
CA SER A 251 11.29 11.48 3.34
C SER A 251 10.90 11.61 4.82
N SER A 252 9.79 10.97 5.20
CA SER A 252 9.25 11.01 6.56
C SER A 252 10.20 10.36 7.55
N VAL A 253 10.75 9.17 7.25
CA VAL A 253 11.74 8.54 8.15
C VAL A 253 13.03 9.34 8.27
N VAL A 254 13.49 9.99 7.20
CA VAL A 254 14.66 10.89 7.29
C VAL A 254 14.36 12.07 8.22
N ASP A 255 13.18 12.68 8.10
CA ASP A 255 12.76 13.78 8.97
C ASP A 255 12.62 13.36 10.43
N VAL A 256 11.94 12.23 10.67
CA VAL A 256 11.75 11.63 12.00
C VAL A 256 13.09 11.25 12.63
N THR A 257 13.97 10.55 11.91
CA THR A 257 15.30 10.17 12.42
C THR A 257 16.14 11.39 12.79
N SER A 258 16.03 12.46 12.00
CA SER A 258 16.72 13.73 12.25
C SER A 258 16.27 14.45 13.52
N GLN A 259 15.13 14.05 14.12
CA GLN A 259 14.75 14.54 15.45
C GLN A 259 15.62 13.97 16.56
N PHE A 260 16.26 12.82 16.34
CA PHE A 260 16.97 12.05 17.36
C PHE A 260 18.48 12.01 17.15
N ILE A 261 18.97 12.12 15.91
CA ILE A 261 20.40 12.02 15.59
C ILE A 261 20.97 13.40 15.21
N LYS A 262 22.21 13.71 15.62
CA LYS A 262 22.84 15.03 15.43
C LYS A 262 23.39 15.25 14.02
N ASP A 263 24.09 14.27 13.48
CA ASP A 263 24.72 14.33 12.16
C ASP A 263 24.93 12.90 11.60
N GLY A 264 25.51 12.80 10.39
CA GLY A 264 25.77 11.53 9.74
C GLY A 264 24.73 11.13 8.69
N LEU A 265 24.65 9.84 8.42
CA LEU A 265 23.70 9.25 7.47
C LEU A 265 22.52 8.64 8.21
N VAL A 266 21.34 8.79 7.63
CA VAL A 266 20.15 8.01 8.00
C VAL A 266 20.16 6.69 7.23
N LEU A 267 20.36 6.76 5.92
CA LEU A 267 20.46 5.59 5.05
C LEU A 267 21.19 5.92 3.76
N TYR A 268 21.45 4.88 2.97
CA TYR A 268 21.67 5.05 1.54
C TYR A 268 20.91 3.99 0.75
N GLN A 269 20.64 4.29 -0.52
CA GLN A 269 20.01 3.36 -1.45
C GLN A 269 20.91 3.11 -2.66
N VAL A 270 20.86 1.91 -3.22
CA VAL A 270 21.55 1.54 -4.46
C VAL A 270 20.51 1.10 -5.49
N ASP A 271 20.48 1.78 -6.64
CA ASP A 271 19.54 1.48 -7.73
C ASP A 271 20.01 0.32 -8.63
N ALA A 272 19.18 -0.10 -9.57
CA ALA A 272 19.48 -1.17 -10.53
C ALA A 272 20.71 -0.90 -11.43
N LYS A 273 21.17 0.36 -11.53
CA LYS A 273 22.37 0.77 -12.27
C LYS A 273 23.61 0.83 -11.37
N GLY A 274 23.48 0.52 -10.08
CA GLY A 274 24.54 0.61 -9.08
C GLY A 274 24.77 2.03 -8.57
N ASN A 275 23.90 2.99 -8.88
CA ASN A 275 24.05 4.35 -8.37
C ASN A 275 23.66 4.40 -6.89
N ARG A 276 24.57 4.91 -6.06
CA ARG A 276 24.34 5.16 -4.64
C ARG A 276 23.75 6.55 -4.43
N ARG A 277 22.64 6.64 -3.70
CA ARG A 277 22.07 7.89 -3.20
C ARG A 277 22.07 7.88 -1.68
N ASN A 278 22.73 8.87 -1.09
CA ASN A 278 22.80 9.05 0.36
C ASN A 278 21.67 9.95 0.85
N TRP A 279 21.17 9.64 2.04
CA TRP A 279 20.19 10.43 2.77
C TRP A 279 20.78 10.79 4.14
N GLY A 280 21.19 12.05 4.27
CA GLY A 280 21.82 12.57 5.48
C GLY A 280 20.81 13.06 6.51
N VAL A 281 21.26 13.16 7.76
CA VAL A 281 20.54 13.81 8.85
C VAL A 281 20.31 15.29 8.53
N LYS A 282 19.12 15.78 8.83
CA LYS A 282 18.75 17.21 8.74
C LYS A 282 18.96 17.90 10.09
N SER A 283 19.30 19.18 10.07
CA SER A 283 19.49 19.96 11.29
C SER A 283 18.17 20.33 11.97
N GLY A 284 18.23 20.66 13.27
CA GLY A 284 17.09 21.17 14.04
C GLY A 284 16.33 20.13 14.85
N GLY A 285 16.90 18.95 15.08
CA GLY A 285 16.27 17.91 15.89
C GLY A 285 15.97 18.35 17.33
N LYS A 286 14.81 17.92 17.85
CA LYS A 286 14.31 18.30 19.18
C LYS A 286 14.65 17.31 20.30
N ALA A 287 15.00 16.08 19.96
CA ALA A 287 15.21 14.98 20.91
C ALA A 287 16.66 14.44 20.88
N LEU A 288 17.62 15.30 20.52
CA LEU A 288 19.01 14.92 20.30
C LEU A 288 19.71 14.35 21.55
N ASP A 289 19.35 14.89 22.73
CA ASP A 289 19.98 14.54 24.01
C ASP A 289 19.01 13.85 24.99
N ILE A 290 17.78 13.54 24.55
CA ILE A 290 16.79 12.87 25.41
C ILE A 290 17.18 11.39 25.53
N PRO A 291 17.36 10.82 26.74
CA PRO A 291 17.59 9.39 26.91
C PRO A 291 16.45 8.59 26.28
N MET A 292 16.77 7.56 25.49
CA MET A 292 15.74 6.80 24.81
C MET A 292 16.09 5.32 24.59
N VAL A 293 15.04 4.52 24.45
CA VAL A 293 15.08 3.12 24.02
C VAL A 293 14.08 2.95 22.87
N VAL A 294 14.41 2.11 21.89
CA VAL A 294 13.52 1.80 20.76
C VAL A 294 12.96 0.38 20.91
N LEU A 295 11.66 0.21 20.70
CA LEU A 295 11.00 -1.08 20.62
C LEU A 295 10.70 -1.44 19.16
N VAL A 296 11.01 -2.68 18.79
CA VAL A 296 10.75 -3.25 17.46
C VAL A 296 10.19 -4.65 17.57
N ASN A 297 9.54 -5.13 16.51
CA ASN A 297 9.20 -6.53 16.36
C ASN A 297 9.31 -7.00 14.90
N GLU A 298 8.94 -8.25 14.65
CA GLU A 298 8.94 -8.88 13.32
C GLU A 298 8.00 -8.21 12.30
N PHE A 299 7.11 -7.33 12.76
CA PHE A 299 6.22 -6.52 11.93
C PHE A 299 6.68 -5.07 11.77
N SER A 300 7.79 -4.68 12.42
CA SER A 300 8.51 -3.46 12.11
C SER A 300 9.18 -3.65 10.74
N ALA A 301 8.76 -2.91 9.73
CA ALA A 301 9.22 -3.10 8.36
C ALA A 301 9.65 -1.80 7.67
N SER A 302 10.46 -1.92 6.62
CA SER A 302 10.71 -0.83 5.68
C SER A 302 11.29 0.41 6.39
N ALA A 303 10.62 1.55 6.33
CA ALA A 303 11.08 2.79 6.96
C ALA A 303 11.34 2.62 8.47
N SER A 304 10.61 1.73 9.17
CA SER A 304 10.91 1.37 10.56
C SER A 304 12.30 0.76 10.71
N GLU A 305 12.71 -0.08 9.76
CA GLU A 305 14.02 -0.75 9.75
C GLU A 305 15.13 0.23 9.39
N VAL A 306 14.85 1.19 8.50
CA VAL A 306 15.75 2.32 8.22
C VAL A 306 15.99 3.14 9.49
N PHE A 307 14.93 3.51 10.21
CA PHE A 307 15.06 4.22 11.48
C PHE A 307 15.91 3.42 12.48
N THR A 308 15.55 2.15 12.70
CA THR A 308 16.24 1.26 13.64
C THR A 308 17.71 1.10 13.29
N GLY A 309 18.02 0.83 12.02
CA GLY A 309 19.39 0.71 11.55
C GLY A 309 20.18 2.01 11.73
N ALA A 310 19.58 3.17 11.46
CA ALA A 310 20.21 4.46 11.71
C ALA A 310 20.49 4.70 13.20
N ILE A 311 19.55 4.33 14.09
CA ILE A 311 19.72 4.47 15.53
C ILE A 311 20.86 3.59 16.05
N ILE A 312 20.93 2.32 15.64
CA ILE A 312 21.99 1.39 16.02
C ILE A 312 23.34 1.85 15.47
N ASP A 313 23.42 2.13 14.17
CA ASP A 313 24.68 2.45 13.50
C ASP A 313 25.31 3.76 13.98
N ASN A 314 24.50 4.70 14.44
CA ASN A 314 24.97 5.94 15.07
C ASN A 314 25.13 5.82 16.60
N GLY A 315 24.90 4.64 17.18
CA GLY A 315 24.98 4.41 18.63
C GLY A 315 24.05 5.30 19.44
N ARG A 316 22.89 5.66 18.88
CA ARG A 316 21.99 6.68 19.45
C ARG A 316 21.19 6.15 20.63
N ALA A 317 20.72 4.91 20.56
CA ALA A 317 19.85 4.33 21.57
C ALA A 317 19.93 2.80 21.54
N THR A 318 19.61 2.17 22.66
CA THR A 318 19.42 0.71 22.70
C THR A 318 18.11 0.34 22.03
N VAL A 319 18.17 -0.64 21.13
CA VAL A 319 17.00 -1.25 20.48
C VAL A 319 16.68 -2.58 21.17
N VAL A 320 15.40 -2.80 21.48
CA VAL A 320 14.91 -3.95 22.23
C VAL A 320 13.74 -4.59 21.48
N GLY A 321 13.68 -5.91 21.42
CA GLY A 321 12.54 -6.64 20.83
C GLY A 321 12.96 -7.89 20.06
N THR A 322 12.29 -8.18 18.94
CA THR A 322 12.62 -9.27 18.00
C THR A 322 13.27 -8.72 16.73
N THR A 323 13.87 -9.59 15.91
CA THR A 323 14.39 -9.21 14.59
C THR A 323 13.26 -8.67 13.70
N THR A 324 13.53 -7.57 13.00
CA THR A 324 12.54 -6.89 12.14
C THR A 324 12.25 -7.65 10.84
N PHE A 325 11.26 -7.18 10.07
CA PHE A 325 10.66 -7.91 8.96
C PHE A 325 11.62 -8.27 7.80
N GLY A 326 12.57 -7.39 7.46
CA GLY A 326 13.50 -7.57 6.35
C GLY A 326 13.03 -7.01 5.00
N LYS A 327 12.27 -5.91 4.99
CA LYS A 327 11.87 -5.21 3.75
C LYS A 327 12.83 -4.05 3.49
N GLY A 328 13.87 -4.31 2.71
CA GLY A 328 14.86 -3.33 2.26
C GLY A 328 14.67 -2.85 0.82
N SER A 329 13.56 -3.18 0.17
CA SER A 329 13.22 -2.75 -1.19
C SER A 329 12.69 -1.31 -1.24
N VAL A 330 13.16 -0.52 -2.20
CA VAL A 330 12.59 0.81 -2.49
C VAL A 330 11.47 0.68 -3.51
N THR A 331 10.24 0.83 -3.06
CA THR A 331 9.07 0.90 -3.93
C THR A 331 8.59 2.33 -4.03
N ASN A 332 8.45 2.83 -5.26
CA ASN A 332 7.80 4.11 -5.51
C ASN A 332 6.40 3.84 -6.06
N LEU A 333 5.44 4.66 -5.64
CA LEU A 333 4.11 4.69 -6.22
C LEU A 333 4.11 5.66 -7.41
N TRP A 334 3.97 5.14 -8.62
CA TRP A 334 4.01 5.91 -9.86
C TRP A 334 2.60 6.13 -10.40
N PRO A 335 2.17 7.39 -10.61
CA PRO A 335 0.91 7.66 -11.28
C PRO A 335 1.00 7.32 -12.76
N LEU A 336 -0.11 6.84 -13.31
CA LEU A 336 -0.36 6.71 -14.74
C LEU A 336 -1.35 7.80 -15.20
N ASP A 337 -1.36 8.09 -16.51
CA ASP A 337 -2.11 9.21 -17.08
C ASP A 337 -3.64 9.08 -16.90
N ASP A 338 -4.14 7.86 -16.76
CA ASP A 338 -5.56 7.56 -16.51
C ASP A 338 -5.96 7.68 -15.02
N GLY A 339 -5.02 8.06 -14.15
CA GLY A 339 -5.20 8.20 -12.71
C GLY A 339 -5.03 6.90 -11.92
N SER A 340 -4.74 5.77 -12.58
CA SER A 340 -4.27 4.54 -11.92
C SER A 340 -2.81 4.70 -11.50
N GLY A 341 -2.22 3.66 -10.92
CA GLY A 341 -0.79 3.66 -10.67
C GLY A 341 -0.17 2.30 -10.50
N VAL A 342 1.15 2.30 -10.48
CA VAL A 342 1.97 1.09 -10.32
C VAL A 342 3.01 1.31 -9.25
N ASN A 343 3.32 0.26 -8.50
CA ASN A 343 4.49 0.19 -7.65
C ASN A 343 5.33 -1.02 -8.03
N PHE A 344 6.64 -0.89 -7.86
CA PHE A 344 7.63 -1.95 -8.06
C PHE A 344 8.96 -1.53 -7.44
N THR A 345 9.83 -2.50 -7.20
CA THR A 345 11.14 -2.29 -6.59
C THR A 345 12.10 -1.62 -7.56
N THR A 346 12.71 -0.52 -7.14
CA THR A 346 13.63 0.30 -7.96
C THR A 346 15.04 0.38 -7.39
N ALA A 347 15.21 0.10 -6.10
CA ALA A 347 16.49 0.14 -5.41
C ALA A 347 16.46 -0.74 -4.15
N ARG A 348 17.61 -0.88 -3.49
CA ARG A 348 17.73 -1.50 -2.16
C ARG A 348 18.25 -0.48 -1.14
N TRP A 349 17.73 -0.53 0.07
CA TRP A 349 18.17 0.26 1.23
C TRP A 349 19.28 -0.45 1.99
N PHE A 350 20.18 0.38 2.48
CA PHE A 350 21.26 0.00 3.35
C PHE A 350 21.32 0.94 4.55
N THR A 351 21.67 0.39 5.71
CA THR A 351 21.94 1.16 6.91
C THR A 351 23.22 2.00 6.72
N PRO A 352 23.49 3.01 7.58
CA PRO A 352 24.71 3.82 7.48
C PRO A 352 26.02 3.03 7.39
N ASN A 353 26.14 1.92 8.14
CA ASN A 353 27.32 1.04 8.15
C ASN A 353 27.30 -0.02 7.02
N GLY A 354 26.24 -0.05 6.22
CA GLY A 354 26.17 -0.81 4.98
C GLY A 354 25.55 -2.21 5.08
N LEU A 355 24.78 -2.48 6.13
CA LEU A 355 23.92 -3.66 6.21
C LEU A 355 22.81 -3.55 5.16
N LEU A 356 22.60 -4.60 4.37
CA LEU A 356 21.45 -4.73 3.49
C LEU A 356 20.24 -5.19 4.32
N ILE A 357 19.16 -4.40 4.31
CA ILE A 357 17.96 -4.72 5.10
C ILE A 357 17.18 -5.89 4.49
N GLU A 358 17.17 -5.99 3.15
CA GLU A 358 16.34 -6.96 2.44
C GLU A 358 16.67 -8.41 2.83
N GLY A 359 15.66 -9.14 3.29
CA GLY A 359 15.73 -10.56 3.61
C GLY A 359 16.43 -10.89 4.93
N GLU A 360 17.14 -9.94 5.54
CA GLU A 360 17.83 -10.12 6.82
C GLU A 360 17.09 -9.45 7.99
N GLY A 361 16.52 -8.27 7.75
CA GLY A 361 16.01 -7.41 8.82
C GLY A 361 17.11 -6.80 9.67
N ILE A 362 16.72 -6.16 10.76
CA ILE A 362 17.59 -5.54 11.76
C ILE A 362 17.45 -6.35 13.04
N THR A 363 18.57 -6.87 13.53
CA THR A 363 18.63 -7.53 14.83
C THR A 363 18.75 -6.47 15.94
N PRO A 364 17.89 -6.47 16.97
CA PRO A 364 17.97 -5.50 18.07
C PRO A 364 19.19 -5.76 18.97
N ASP A 365 19.63 -4.72 19.70
CA ASP A 365 20.72 -4.84 20.67
C ASP A 365 20.38 -5.80 21.83
N VAL A 366 19.11 -5.81 22.23
CA VAL A 366 18.55 -6.71 23.24
C VAL A 366 17.43 -7.52 22.60
N LEU A 367 17.77 -8.74 22.21
CA LEU A 367 16.81 -9.72 21.69
C LEU A 367 15.95 -10.27 22.83
N LEU A 368 14.63 -10.24 22.64
CA LEU A 368 13.64 -10.86 23.50
C LEU A 368 12.98 -12.02 22.77
N GLU A 369 12.61 -13.06 23.51
CA GLU A 369 11.82 -14.16 22.96
C GLU A 369 10.40 -13.67 22.64
N PRO A 370 9.78 -14.16 21.56
CA PRO A 370 8.37 -13.87 21.27
C PRO A 370 7.50 -14.28 22.46
N ALA A 371 6.96 -13.31 23.17
CA ALA A 371 5.95 -13.57 24.16
C ALA A 371 4.61 -13.89 23.46
N GLY A 372 3.73 -14.67 24.12
CA GLY A 372 2.40 -14.96 23.57
C GLY A 372 1.55 -13.69 23.42
N ASP A 373 0.39 -13.81 22.75
CA ASP A 373 -0.50 -12.69 22.35
C ASP A 373 -0.93 -11.72 23.48
N ASP A 374 -0.69 -12.04 24.76
CA ASP A 374 -1.11 -11.25 25.93
C ASP A 374 0.03 -10.49 26.66
N ASP A 375 1.27 -10.47 26.14
CA ASP A 375 2.46 -10.00 26.88
C ASP A 375 3.10 -8.68 26.35
N ASP A 376 2.34 -7.87 25.62
CA ASP A 376 2.82 -6.59 25.05
C ASP A 376 3.41 -5.62 26.09
N ASP A 377 2.98 -5.76 27.35
CA ASP A 377 3.48 -5.01 28.50
C ASP A 377 4.91 -5.41 28.89
N VAL A 378 5.34 -6.66 28.66
CA VAL A 378 6.68 -7.15 29.05
C VAL A 378 7.78 -6.45 28.27
N TYR A 379 7.59 -6.23 26.97
CA TYR A 379 8.57 -5.50 26.16
C TYR A 379 8.68 -4.04 26.59
N LEU A 380 7.54 -3.40 26.86
CA LEU A 380 7.50 -2.01 27.32
C LEU A 380 8.16 -1.87 28.68
N ASP A 381 7.84 -2.75 29.64
CA ASP A 381 8.45 -2.77 30.96
C ASP A 381 9.97 -2.96 30.86
N ARG A 382 10.41 -3.90 30.03
CA ARG A 382 11.84 -4.13 29.82
C ARG A 382 12.56 -2.91 29.24
N ALA A 383 11.96 -2.24 28.25
CA ALA A 383 12.51 -1.00 27.70
C ALA A 383 12.56 0.13 28.75
N ILE A 384 11.52 0.25 29.58
CA ILE A 384 11.46 1.22 30.67
C ILE A 384 12.55 0.95 31.71
N GLU A 385 12.81 -0.31 32.07
CA GLU A 385 13.90 -0.68 32.98
C GLU A 385 15.26 -0.28 32.44
N ILE A 386 15.56 -0.64 31.19
CA ILE A 386 16.82 -0.29 30.52
C ILE A 386 17.00 1.23 30.48
N LEU A 387 15.94 1.96 30.12
CA LEU A 387 15.96 3.42 30.09
C LEU A 387 16.22 4.03 31.46
N LYS A 388 15.60 3.50 32.53
CA LYS A 388 15.85 3.96 33.91
C LYS A 388 17.30 3.72 34.32
N GLU A 389 17.88 2.57 33.96
CA GLU A 389 19.30 2.31 34.21
C GLU A 389 20.20 3.32 33.50
N GLN A 390 19.94 3.62 32.22
CA GLN A 390 20.69 4.62 31.44
C GLN A 390 20.61 6.02 32.08
N ILE A 391 19.40 6.46 32.45
CA ILE A 391 19.20 7.75 33.12
C ILE A 391 19.97 7.80 34.45
N SER A 392 19.99 6.71 35.22
CA SER A 392 20.70 6.66 36.51
C SER A 392 22.22 6.73 36.37
N ARG A 393 22.76 6.29 35.23
CA ARG A 393 24.21 6.29 34.93
C ARG A 393 24.71 7.60 34.32
N GLY A 394 23.82 8.55 34.03
CA GLY A 394 24.19 9.90 33.62
C GLY A 394 24.15 10.21 32.13
N GLY A 395 23.44 9.41 31.31
CA GLY A 395 23.22 9.68 29.88
C GLY A 395 24.41 9.38 28.99
#